data_AF-A0A2I0IDK1-F1
#
_entry.id   AF-A0A2I0IDK1-F1
#
_cell.length_a   1.000
_cell.length_b   1.000
_cell.length_c   1.000
_cell.angle_alpha   90.00
_cell.angle_beta   90.00
_cell.angle_gamma   90.00
#
_symmetry.space_group_name_H-M   'P 1'
#
loop_
_entity.id
_entity.type
_entity.pdbx_description
1 polymer ?
#
loop_
_entity_poly.entity_id
_entity_poly.type
_entity_poly.pdbx_seq_one_letter_code
_entity_poly.pdbx_strand_id
1 'polypeptide(L)'
;MAIIKYEVPFILEDEDYVLKYRSDLKGAVIRARASPRALLEGYHVCIAHHVHPPQRTLTEIVTAAGGNIIREADIVKDPSRTIFIACEEDMEVALVALRKGVWTFGSEWLMSCIMRQELDFEAPQFAVSL
;
A
#
# COMPACT_ATOMS: atom_id res chain seq x y z
N MET A 1 13.84 -3.25 -23.29
CA MET A 1 13.46 -4.52 -22.63
C MET A 1 11.99 -4.75 -22.91
N ALA A 2 11.68 -5.82 -23.63
CA ALA A 2 10.46 -5.93 -24.44
C ALA A 2 9.27 -6.41 -23.59
N ILE A 3 8.14 -5.69 -23.64
CA ILE A 3 6.86 -6.40 -23.75
C ILE A 3 7.08 -7.34 -24.92
N ILE A 4 6.94 -8.66 -24.74
CA ILE A 4 7.17 -9.58 -25.84
C ILE A 4 6.25 -9.06 -26.94
N LYS A 5 6.78 -8.85 -28.15
CA LYS A 5 6.10 -8.09 -29.20
C LYS A 5 4.65 -8.58 -29.47
N TYR A 6 4.36 -9.81 -29.06
CA TYR A 6 3.06 -10.47 -29.06
C TYR A 6 2.03 -9.92 -28.07
N GLU A 7 2.38 -9.42 -26.88
CA GLU A 7 1.37 -8.94 -25.92
C GLU A 7 0.92 -7.50 -26.16
N VAL A 8 1.64 -6.72 -26.98
CA VAL A 8 1.33 -5.30 -27.23
C VAL A 8 -0.14 -5.07 -27.67
N PRO A 9 -0.73 -5.87 -28.58
CA PRO A 9 -2.13 -5.71 -28.96
C PRO A 9 -3.14 -6.13 -27.89
N PHE A 10 -2.69 -6.77 -26.82
CA PHE A 10 -3.51 -7.33 -25.74
C PHE A 10 -3.21 -6.67 -24.39
N ILE A 11 -2.54 -5.51 -24.39
CA ILE A 11 -2.39 -4.71 -23.18
C ILE A 11 -3.79 -4.30 -22.73
N LEU A 12 -4.11 -4.57 -21.46
CA LEU A 12 -5.39 -4.20 -20.88
C LEU A 12 -5.52 -2.68 -20.84
N GLU A 13 -6.55 -2.17 -21.51
CA GLU A 13 -7.04 -0.81 -21.40
C GLU A 13 -8.35 -0.86 -20.62
N ASP A 14 -8.41 -0.15 -19.49
CA ASP A 14 -9.52 -0.20 -18.54
C ASP A 14 -9.81 1.23 -18.07
N GLU A 15 -10.92 1.80 -18.54
CA GLU A 15 -11.34 3.17 -18.22
C GLU A 15 -11.74 3.31 -16.74
N ASP A 16 -12.36 2.29 -16.16
CA ASP A 16 -12.78 2.30 -14.76
C ASP A 16 -11.56 2.33 -13.83
N TYR A 17 -10.51 1.61 -14.18
CA TYR A 17 -9.22 1.69 -13.48
C TYR A 17 -8.66 3.12 -13.53
N VAL A 18 -8.66 3.76 -14.71
CA VAL A 18 -8.14 5.13 -14.87
C VAL A 18 -8.95 6.12 -14.05
N LEU A 19 -10.28 6.00 -14.05
CA LEU A 19 -11.15 6.87 -13.26
C LEU A 19 -10.95 6.66 -11.76
N LYS A 20 -10.83 5.41 -11.30
CA LYS A 20 -10.65 5.08 -9.87
C LYS A 20 -9.30 5.52 -9.34
N TYR A 21 -8.21 5.20 -10.04
CA TYR A 21 -6.85 5.40 -9.55
C TYR A 21 -6.17 6.65 -10.09
N ARG A 22 -6.80 7.38 -11.02
CA ARG A 22 -6.24 8.56 -11.69
C ARG A 22 -4.86 8.31 -12.29
N SER A 23 -4.63 7.08 -12.74
CA SER A 23 -3.39 6.61 -13.37
C SER A 23 -3.76 5.61 -14.44
N ASP A 24 -2.97 5.53 -15.51
CA ASP A 24 -3.09 4.45 -16.47
C ASP A 24 -2.36 3.18 -15.98
N LEU A 25 -2.92 2.02 -16.31
CA LEU A 25 -2.40 0.71 -15.87
C LEU A 25 -1.02 0.43 -16.49
N LYS A 26 -0.82 0.81 -17.75
CA LYS A 26 0.45 0.64 -18.45
C LYS A 26 1.58 1.41 -17.74
N GLY A 27 1.33 2.64 -17.31
CA GLY A 27 2.24 3.47 -16.53
C GLY A 27 2.61 2.84 -15.20
N ALA A 28 1.63 2.32 -14.46
CA ALA A 28 1.88 1.59 -13.21
C ALA A 28 2.79 0.36 -13.44
N VAL A 29 2.52 -0.45 -14.47
CA VAL A 29 3.36 -1.60 -14.82
C VAL A 29 4.78 -1.18 -15.22
N ILE A 30 4.93 -0.09 -15.97
CA ILE A 30 6.25 0.46 -16.33
C ILE A 30 7.03 0.86 -15.07
N ARG A 31 6.39 1.55 -14.10
CA ARG A 31 7.01 1.91 -12.82
C ARG A 31 7.46 0.67 -12.04
N ALA A 32 6.58 -0.32 -11.88
CA ALA A 32 6.90 -1.59 -11.20
C ALA A 32 8.09 -2.31 -11.86
N ARG A 33 8.17 -2.30 -13.19
CA ARG A 33 9.27 -2.94 -13.93
C ARG A 33 10.59 -2.17 -13.80
N ALA A 34 10.53 -0.85 -13.69
CA ALA A 34 11.72 -0.02 -13.52
C ALA A 34 12.37 -0.23 -12.15
N SER A 35 11.56 -0.48 -11.10
CA SER A 35 12.04 -0.78 -9.75
C SER A 35 11.30 -1.99 -9.15
N PRO A 36 11.68 -3.22 -9.53
CA PRO A 36 10.98 -4.43 -9.11
C PRO A 36 10.97 -4.59 -7.59
N ARG A 37 9.78 -4.79 -7.01
CA ARG A 37 9.58 -5.02 -5.57
C ARG A 37 10.12 -3.87 -4.68
N ALA A 38 10.18 -2.65 -5.19
CA ALA A 38 10.77 -1.51 -4.47
C ALA A 38 9.73 -0.54 -3.87
N LEU A 39 8.43 -0.73 -4.15
CA LEU A 39 7.40 0.23 -3.77
C LEU A 39 7.34 0.47 -2.25
N LEU A 40 7.48 -0.59 -1.45
CA LEU A 40 7.49 -0.54 0.01
C LEU A 40 8.87 -0.87 0.60
N GLU A 41 9.92 -0.84 -0.22
CA GLU A 41 11.27 -1.13 0.24
C GLU A 41 11.71 -0.13 1.32
N GLY A 42 12.30 -0.65 2.40
CA GLY A 42 12.74 0.16 3.54
C GLY A 42 11.64 0.51 4.55
N TYR A 43 10.38 0.12 4.31
CA TYR A 43 9.28 0.31 5.24
C TYR A 43 8.90 -0.97 6.00
N HIS A 44 8.48 -0.78 7.25
CA HIS A 44 7.82 -1.79 8.06
C HIS A 44 6.32 -1.64 7.92
N VAL A 45 5.59 -2.74 7.73
CA VAL A 45 4.13 -2.71 7.62
C VAL A 45 3.52 -3.62 8.68
N CYS A 46 2.68 -3.03 9.53
CA CYS A 46 1.79 -3.77 10.41
C CYS A 46 0.37 -3.70 9.84
N ILE A 47 -0.34 -4.81 9.87
CA ILE A 47 -1.69 -4.94 9.32
C ILE A 47 -2.59 -5.41 10.45
N ALA A 48 -3.63 -4.64 10.75
CA ALA A 48 -4.59 -4.97 11.79
C ALA A 48 -5.47 -6.17 11.42
N HIS A 49 -6.16 -6.76 12.40
CA HIS A 49 -6.83 -8.05 12.21
C HIS A 49 -8.14 -7.94 11.41
N HIS A 50 -8.86 -6.82 11.54
CA HIS A 50 -10.22 -6.66 11.01
C HIS A 50 -10.29 -6.06 9.60
N VAL A 51 -9.13 -5.73 9.01
CA VAL A 51 -9.05 -5.09 7.70
C VAL A 51 -9.55 -6.00 6.57
N HIS A 52 -10.05 -5.37 5.52
CA HIS A 52 -10.45 -6.02 4.27
C HIS A 52 -9.67 -5.44 3.09
N PRO A 53 -9.05 -6.26 2.21
CA PRO A 53 -8.96 -7.72 2.23
C PRO A 53 -8.30 -8.29 3.50
N PRO A 54 -8.49 -9.60 3.81
CA PRO A 54 -7.96 -10.19 5.04
C PRO A 54 -6.46 -10.02 5.19
N GLN A 55 -5.98 -9.96 6.43
CA GLN A 55 -4.57 -9.73 6.79
C GLN A 55 -3.59 -10.63 6.00
N ARG A 56 -3.92 -11.90 5.78
CA ARG A 56 -3.09 -12.82 4.99
C ARG A 56 -2.89 -12.33 3.55
N THR A 57 -3.96 -11.90 2.88
CA THR A 57 -3.90 -11.39 1.51
C THR A 57 -3.05 -10.12 1.44
N LEU A 58 -3.27 -9.18 2.37
CA LEU A 58 -2.48 -7.96 2.43
C LEU A 58 -0.99 -8.23 2.74
N THR A 59 -0.70 -9.23 3.57
CA THR A 59 0.67 -9.68 3.87
C THR A 59 1.39 -10.13 2.59
N GLU A 60 0.72 -10.93 1.76
CA GLU A 60 1.27 -11.41 0.48
C GLU A 60 1.52 -10.24 -0.49
N ILE A 61 0.58 -9.28 -0.58
CA ILE A 61 0.71 -8.08 -1.42
C ILE A 61 1.89 -7.21 -0.97
N VAL A 62 1.98 -6.89 0.32
CA VAL A 62 3.07 -6.07 0.87
C VAL A 62 4.43 -6.72 0.66
N THR A 63 4.52 -8.04 0.88
CA THR A 63 5.75 -8.81 0.67
C THR A 63 6.19 -8.81 -0.80
N ALA A 64 5.23 -8.91 -1.72
CA ALA A 64 5.50 -8.81 -3.15
C ALA A 64 5.99 -7.39 -3.53
N ALA A 65 5.47 -6.35 -2.88
CA ALA A 65 5.84 -4.96 -3.08
C ALA A 65 7.14 -4.53 -2.36
N GLY A 66 7.78 -5.42 -1.60
CA GLY A 66 9.08 -5.17 -0.94
C GLY A 66 9.00 -4.72 0.52
N GLY A 67 7.80 -4.64 1.10
CA GLY A 67 7.63 -4.24 2.48
C GLY A 67 7.99 -5.34 3.48
N ASN A 68 8.44 -4.95 4.66
CA ASN A 68 8.73 -5.86 5.75
C ASN A 68 7.55 -5.98 6.73
N ILE A 69 6.96 -7.16 6.85
CA ILE A 69 5.82 -7.39 7.73
C ILE A 69 6.27 -7.49 9.19
N ILE A 70 5.65 -6.72 10.07
CA ILE A 70 5.91 -6.73 11.51
C ILE A 70 4.64 -7.01 12.30
N ARG A 71 4.81 -7.39 13.58
CA ARG A 71 3.70 -7.57 14.52
C ARG A 71 3.31 -6.24 15.15
N GLU A 72 2.09 -6.16 15.67
CA GLU A 72 1.57 -4.96 16.33
C GLU A 72 2.45 -4.47 17.50
N ALA A 73 3.00 -5.41 18.27
CA ALA A 73 3.91 -5.12 19.38
C ALA A 73 5.21 -4.40 18.94
N ASP A 74 5.55 -4.45 17.65
CA ASP A 74 6.78 -3.89 17.09
C ASP A 74 6.55 -2.54 16.37
N ILE A 75 5.31 -2.08 16.25
CA ILE A 75 4.93 -0.87 15.48
C ILE A 75 5.79 0.35 15.82
N VAL A 76 6.12 0.51 17.10
CA VAL A 76 6.78 1.71 17.64
C VAL A 76 8.31 1.60 17.71
N LYS A 77 8.90 0.52 17.18
CA LYS A 77 10.36 0.34 17.20
C LYS A 77 11.09 1.30 16.25
N ASP A 78 10.50 1.57 15.08
CA ASP A 78 10.96 2.60 14.14
C ASP A 78 9.76 3.35 13.52
N PRO A 79 9.13 4.27 14.27
CA PRO A 79 7.87 4.90 13.85
C PRO A 79 7.96 5.60 12.49
N SER A 80 9.10 6.23 12.20
CA SER A 80 9.33 7.01 10.97
C SER A 80 9.28 6.18 9.69
N ARG A 81 9.51 4.87 9.81
CA ARG A 81 9.48 3.90 8.71
C ARG A 81 8.36 2.87 8.84
N THR A 82 7.51 3.01 9.85
CA THR A 82 6.38 2.09 10.04
C THR A 82 5.11 2.65 9.43
N ILE A 83 4.43 1.81 8.67
CA ILE A 83 3.07 2.00 8.18
C ILE A 83 2.16 1.02 8.91
N PHE A 84 1.09 1.53 9.50
CA PHE A 84 0.04 0.73 10.13
C PHE A 84 -1.23 0.80 9.28
N ILE A 85 -1.63 -0.35 8.75
CA ILE A 85 -2.87 -0.53 7.99
C ILE A 85 -3.97 -0.96 8.96
N ALA A 86 -4.95 -0.09 9.15
CA ALA A 86 -6.01 -0.23 10.14
C ALA A 86 -7.40 -0.04 9.50
N CYS A 87 -8.44 -0.35 10.26
CA CYS A 87 -9.84 -0.02 9.96
C CYS A 87 -10.52 0.54 11.21
N GLU A 88 -11.83 0.80 11.12
CA GLU A 88 -12.63 1.45 12.16
C GLU A 88 -12.57 0.72 13.51
N GLU A 89 -12.52 -0.61 13.48
CA GLU A 89 -12.39 -1.46 14.67
C GLU A 89 -11.05 -1.28 15.40
N ASP A 90 -10.02 -0.76 14.72
CA ASP A 90 -8.66 -0.62 15.25
C ASP A 90 -8.30 0.87 15.52
N MET A 91 -9.30 1.76 15.55
CA MET A 91 -9.12 3.21 15.66
C MET A 91 -8.32 3.64 16.90
N GLU A 92 -8.55 3.03 18.06
CA GLU A 92 -7.83 3.38 19.29
C GLU A 92 -6.33 3.12 19.17
N VAL A 93 -5.96 1.96 18.61
CA VAL A 93 -4.57 1.57 18.36
C VAL A 93 -3.94 2.49 17.31
N ALA A 94 -4.68 2.79 16.24
CA ALA A 94 -4.24 3.69 15.18
C ALA A 94 -3.96 5.11 15.72
N LEU A 95 -4.83 5.66 16.57
CA LEU A 95 -4.61 6.96 17.21
C LEU A 95 -3.35 6.99 18.09
N VAL A 96 -3.07 5.90 18.82
CA VAL A 96 -1.84 5.79 19.62
C VAL A 96 -0.61 5.71 18.73
N ALA A 97 -0.66 4.92 17.65
CA ALA A 97 0.44 4.79 16.69
C ALA A 97 0.73 6.13 16.00
N LEU A 98 -0.30 6.84 15.53
CA LEU A 98 -0.19 8.15 14.90
C LEU A 98 0.51 9.17 15.83
N ARG A 99 0.09 9.25 17.10
CA ARG A 99 0.72 10.13 18.10
C ARG A 99 2.20 9.82 18.34
N LYS A 100 2.65 8.61 18.01
CA LYS A 100 4.05 8.19 18.10
C LYS A 100 4.83 8.39 16.80
N GLY A 101 4.22 8.99 15.78
CA GLY A 101 4.85 9.29 14.50
C GLY A 101 4.80 8.14 13.48
N VAL A 102 3.94 7.15 13.70
CA VAL A 102 3.68 6.06 12.75
C VAL A 102 2.70 6.54 11.69
N TRP A 103 2.92 6.17 10.43
CA TRP A 103 1.96 6.42 9.35
C TRP A 103 0.76 5.49 9.50
N THR A 104 -0.46 6.03 9.55
CA THR A 104 -1.68 5.25 9.75
C THR A 104 -2.65 5.43 8.58
N PHE A 105 -3.01 4.34 7.93
CA PHE A 105 -3.84 4.37 6.72
C PHE A 105 -4.84 3.20 6.68
N GLY A 106 -5.89 3.36 5.88
CA GLY A 106 -6.82 2.28 5.55
C GLY A 106 -6.27 1.32 4.49
N SER A 107 -6.93 0.17 4.32
CA SER A 107 -6.59 -0.77 3.24
C SER A 107 -6.76 -0.19 1.84
N GLU A 108 -7.77 0.67 1.61
CA GLU A 108 -7.95 1.34 0.31
C GLU A 108 -6.76 2.23 -0.06
N TRP A 109 -6.11 2.88 0.91
CA TRP A 109 -4.88 3.64 0.65
C TRP A 109 -3.76 2.72 0.16
N LEU A 110 -3.55 1.59 0.84
CA LEU A 110 -2.55 0.60 0.44
C LEU A 110 -2.85 0.10 -0.97
N MET A 111 -4.11 -0.28 -1.25
CA MET A 111 -4.51 -0.76 -2.56
C MET A 111 -4.32 0.31 -3.65
N SER A 112 -4.66 1.58 -3.38
CA SER A 112 -4.39 2.69 -4.31
C SER A 112 -2.90 2.82 -4.62
N CYS A 113 -2.04 2.74 -3.60
CA CYS A 113 -0.58 2.80 -3.78
C CYS A 113 -0.05 1.61 -4.61
N ILE A 114 -0.51 0.39 -4.31
CA ILE A 114 -0.15 -0.82 -5.07
C ILE A 114 -0.59 -0.70 -6.53
N MET A 115 -1.83 -0.27 -6.76
CA MET A 115 -2.38 -0.17 -8.11
C MET A 115 -1.64 0.89 -8.91
N ARG A 116 -1.33 2.05 -8.32
CA ARG A 116 -0.57 3.12 -8.98
C ARG A 116 0.93 2.89 -9.03
N GLN A 117 1.49 1.98 -8.23
CA GLN A 117 2.93 1.84 -8.04
C GLN A 117 3.59 3.15 -7.61
N GLU A 118 2.99 3.82 -6.63
CA GLU A 118 3.40 5.10 -6.07
C GLU A 118 2.89 5.22 -4.63
N LEU A 119 3.70 5.75 -3.71
CA LEU A 119 3.27 6.02 -2.33
C LEU A 119 2.71 7.43 -2.20
N ASP A 120 1.64 7.58 -1.43
CA ASP A 120 0.96 8.86 -1.21
C ASP A 120 0.86 9.18 0.29
N PHE A 121 1.96 9.65 0.88
CA PHE A 121 1.99 10.01 2.31
C PHE A 121 1.24 11.32 2.63
N GLU A 122 0.85 12.08 1.60
CA GLU A 122 0.03 13.29 1.74
C GLU A 122 -1.47 12.95 1.85
N ALA A 123 -1.84 11.70 1.58
CA ALA A 123 -3.21 11.23 1.78
C ALA A 123 -3.65 11.41 3.25
N PRO A 124 -4.94 11.69 3.50
CA PRO A 124 -5.47 11.76 4.86
C PRO A 124 -5.16 10.49 5.64
N GLN A 125 -4.49 10.64 6.77
CA GLN A 125 -4.24 9.52 7.67
C GLN A 125 -5.53 9.09 8.36
N PHE A 126 -5.67 7.78 8.55
CA PHE A 126 -6.88 7.14 9.06
C PHE A 126 -7.42 7.80 10.34
N ALA A 127 -6.51 8.16 11.25
CA ALA A 127 -6.84 8.72 12.57
C ALA A 127 -7.01 10.26 12.61
N VAL A 128 -6.96 10.96 11.46
CA VAL A 128 -7.12 12.43 11.36
C VAL A 128 -8.44 12.85 10.68
N SER A 129 -9.16 11.92 10.06
CA SER A 129 -10.37 12.19 9.27
C SER A 129 -11.66 12.37 10.09
N LEU A 130 -11.57 12.94 11.29
CA LEU A 130 -12.72 13.26 12.16
C LEU A 130 -13.25 14.68 11.92
#